data_AF-A0A9W9ZST9-F1
#
_entry.id   AF-A0A9W9ZST9-F1
#
_cell.length_a   1.000
_cell.length_b   1.000
_cell.length_c   1.000
_cell.angle_alpha   90.00
_cell.angle_beta   90.00
_cell.angle_gamma   90.00
#
_symmetry.space_group_name_H-M   'P 1'
#
loop_
_entity.id
_entity.type
_entity.pdbx_description
1 polymer ?
#
loop_
_entity_poly.entity_id
_entity_poly.type
_entity_poly.pdbx_seq_one_letter_code
_entity_poly.pdbx_strand_id
1 'polypeptide(L)' 'MANTERVDQDREDKKRRSMDHIERNHMFHGKQGKSVFMSNNRCDVWALIQETLTNPDTMSVHRSKKERPVYKKNFATP' A
#
# COMPACT_ATOMS: atom_id res chain seq x y z
N MET A 1 7.85 -27.13 12.75
CA MET A 1 7.00 -25.97 13.13
C MET A 1 7.73 -24.61 12.99
N ALA A 2 9.07 -24.54 12.97
CA ALA A 2 9.82 -23.28 12.87
C ALA A 2 9.79 -22.52 11.51
N ASN A 3 9.23 -23.09 10.44
CA ASN A 3 9.22 -22.42 9.13
C ASN A 3 8.08 -21.39 8.99
N THR A 4 6.95 -21.63 9.63
CA THR A 4 5.79 -20.72 9.56
C THR A 4 6.09 -19.40 10.28
N GLU A 5 6.67 -19.47 11.50
CA GLU A 5 7.01 -18.28 12.31
C GLU A 5 8.01 -17.35 11.60
N ARG A 6 9.01 -17.89 10.90
CA ARG A 6 9.97 -17.05 10.15
C ARG A 6 9.32 -16.34 8.96
N VAL A 7 8.37 -16.99 8.29
CA VAL A 7 7.64 -16.40 7.15
C VAL A 7 6.71 -15.30 7.64
N ASP A 8 6.04 -15.50 8.77
CA ASP A 8 5.16 -14.51 9.38
C ASP A 8 5.94 -13.26 9.83
N GLN A 9 7.13 -13.46 10.42
CA GLN A 9 8.01 -12.36 10.82
C GLN A 9 8.48 -11.53 9.61
N ASP A 10 8.94 -12.18 8.53
CA ASP A 10 9.38 -11.48 7.32
C ASP A 10 8.23 -10.70 6.66
N ARG A 11 7.01 -11.25 6.68
CA ARG A 11 5.81 -10.58 6.17
C ARG A 11 5.49 -9.31 6.96
N GLU A 12 5.50 -9.39 8.29
CA GLU A 12 5.23 -8.23 9.14
C GLU A 12 6.33 -7.17 9.03
N ASP A 13 7.60 -7.58 8.89
CA ASP A 13 8.70 -6.64 8.67
C ASP A 13 8.58 -5.89 7.34
N LYS A 14 8.17 -6.59 6.26
CA LYS A 14 7.89 -5.96 4.96
C LYS A 14 6.73 -4.98 5.05
N LYS A 15 5.64 -5.36 5.74
CA LYS A 15 4.49 -4.50 5.99
C LYS A 15 4.89 -3.25 6.76
N ARG A 16 5.66 -3.41 7.84
CA ARG A 16 6.18 -2.29 8.64
C ARG A 16 6.99 -1.32 7.80
N ARG A 17 7.99 -1.80 7.05
CA ARG A 17 8.81 -0.95 6.16
C ARG A 17 7.98 -0.22 5.11
N SER A 18 6.98 -0.89 4.55
CA SER A 18 6.07 -0.31 3.56
C SER A 18 5.21 0.79 4.17
N MET A 19 4.62 0.54 5.33
CA MET A 19 3.82 1.54 6.05
C MET A 19 4.65 2.73 6.50
N ASP A 20 5.89 2.53 6.95
CA ASP A 20 6.79 3.61 7.32
C ASP A 20 7.16 4.50 6.10
N HIS A 21 7.15 3.96 4.88
CA HIS A 21 7.30 4.75 3.66
C HIS A 21 6.03 5.54 3.34
N ILE A 22 4.87 4.88 3.42
CA ILE A 22 3.55 5.47 3.14
C ILE A 22 3.28 6.62 4.10
N GLU A 23 3.47 6.40 5.39
CA GLU A 23 3.24 7.39 6.44
C GLU A 23 4.03 8.67 6.19
N ARG A 24 5.33 8.55 5.87
CA ARG A 24 6.21 9.70 5.64
C ARG A 24 5.96 10.46 4.34
N ASN A 25 5.36 9.82 3.34
CA ASN A 25 5.27 10.38 1.98
C ASN A 25 3.84 10.67 1.52
N HIS A 26 2.86 10.02 2.13
CA HIS A 26 1.48 9.96 1.65
C HIS A 26 0.47 10.15 2.78
N MET A 27 0.89 10.26 4.04
CA MET A 27 0.02 10.66 5.16
C MET A 27 0.53 12.00 5.73
N PHE A 28 -0.23 12.62 6.62
CA PHE A 28 0.19 13.80 7.39
C PHE A 28 0.76 14.94 6.53
N HIS A 29 -0.10 15.50 5.67
CA HIS A 29 0.21 16.53 4.66
C HIS A 29 0.95 16.02 3.42
N GLY A 30 1.49 14.80 3.47
CA GLY A 30 2.13 14.14 2.35
C GLY A 30 3.34 14.89 1.79
N LYS A 31 4.01 14.29 0.82
CA LYS A 31 5.09 14.96 0.09
C LYS A 31 4.49 15.72 -1.08
N GLN A 32 4.89 16.99 -1.27
CA GLN A 32 4.48 17.80 -2.41
C GLN A 32 4.64 17.01 -3.74
N GLY A 33 3.61 17.09 -4.60
CA GLY A 33 3.58 16.38 -5.87
C GLY A 33 3.22 14.89 -5.78
N LYS A 34 2.81 14.40 -4.60
CA LYS A 34 2.28 13.05 -4.41
C LYS A 34 0.83 13.07 -3.93
N SER A 35 0.13 11.97 -4.20
CA SER A 35 -1.19 11.68 -3.63
C SER A 35 -1.11 11.52 -2.11
N VAL A 36 -2.15 11.94 -1.40
CA VAL A 36 -2.21 11.92 0.07
C VAL A 36 -3.47 11.20 0.53
N PHE A 37 -3.31 10.30 1.50
CA PHE A 37 -4.41 9.73 2.28
C PHE A 37 -4.88 10.76 3.30
N MET A 38 -6.19 11.02 3.35
CA MET A 38 -6.77 11.94 4.33
C MET A 38 -6.81 11.35 5.75
N SER A 39 -6.88 10.02 5.86
CA SER A 39 -6.83 9.34 7.15
C SER A 39 -5.42 9.37 7.74
N ASN A 40 -5.34 9.64 9.04
CA ASN A 40 -4.14 9.49 9.85
C ASN A 40 -4.02 8.09 10.49
N ASN A 41 -5.02 7.23 10.33
CA ASN A 41 -5.02 5.90 10.90
C ASN A 41 -4.31 4.90 9.98
N ARG A 42 -3.18 4.37 10.47
CA ARG A 42 -2.36 3.36 9.76
C ARG A 42 -3.15 2.11 9.41
N CYS A 43 -4.06 1.68 10.28
CA CYS A 43 -4.85 0.46 10.06
C CYS A 43 -5.82 0.64 8.88
N ASP A 44 -6.51 1.78 8.81
CA ASP A 44 -7.46 2.06 7.74
C ASP A 44 -6.75 2.20 6.38
N VAL A 45 -5.64 2.93 6.35
CA VAL A 45 -4.81 3.07 5.13
C VAL A 45 -4.28 1.71 4.68
N TRP A 46 -3.79 0.88 5.60
CA TRP A 46 -3.31 -0.45 5.26
C TRP A 46 -4.44 -1.35 4.74
N ALA A 47 -5.62 -1.31 5.34
CA ALA A 47 -6.79 -2.08 4.90
C ALA A 47 -7.16 -1.71 3.45
N LEU A 48 -7.20 -0.42 3.12
CA LEU A 48 -7.42 0.09 1.75
C LEU A 48 -6.37 -0.42 0.75
N ILE A 49 -5.10 -0.44 1.15
CA ILE A 49 -4.02 -0.96 0.31
C ILE A 49 -4.20 -2.46 0.09
N GLN A 50 -4.50 -3.22 1.14
CA GLN A 50 -4.74 -4.66 1.02
C GLN A 50 -5.93 -4.95 0.11
N GLU A 51 -7.04 -4.23 0.28
CA GLU A 51 -8.21 -4.34 -0.59
C GLU A 51 -7.84 -4.07 -2.06
N THR A 52 -7.08 -3.01 -2.33
CA THR A 52 -6.63 -2.67 -3.68
C THR A 52 -5.72 -3.74 -4.29
N LEU A 53 -4.86 -4.37 -3.49
CA LEU A 53 -3.97 -5.44 -3.94
C LEU A 53 -4.72 -6.76 -4.18
N THR A 54 -5.76 -7.05 -3.38
CA THR A 54 -6.55 -8.29 -3.50
C THR A 54 -7.60 -8.18 -4.60
N ASN A 55 -8.33 -7.07 -4.69
CA ASN A 55 -9.45 -6.88 -5.60
C ASN A 55 -9.36 -5.52 -6.36
N PRO A 56 -8.36 -5.35 -7.24
CA PRO A 56 -8.23 -4.15 -8.06
C PRO A 56 -9.34 -4.07 -9.11
N ASP A 57 -9.79 -2.86 -9.43
CA ASP A 57 -10.72 -2.64 -10.56
C ASP A 57 -9.97 -2.58 -11.89
N THR A 58 -8.70 -2.16 -11.86
CA THR A 58 -7.84 -2.12 -13.04
C THR A 58 -6.42 -2.49 -12.66
N MET A 59 -5.80 -3.34 -13.48
CA MET A 59 -4.38 -3.67 -13.39
C MET A 59 -3.68 -3.22 -14.67
N SER A 60 -2.53 -2.57 -14.51
CA SER A 60 -1.72 -2.09 -15.64
C SER A 60 -0.23 -2.26 -15.32
N VAL A 61 0.63 -2.13 -16.32
CA VAL A 61 2.08 -2.09 -16.10
C VAL A 61 2.54 -0.66 -15.86
N HIS A 62 3.53 -0.48 -14.97
CA HIS A 62 4.10 0.83 -14.71
C HIS A 62 4.70 1.42 -16.00
N ARG A 63 4.43 2.73 -16.24
CA ARG A 63 4.76 3.42 -17.50
C ARG A 63 6.21 3.19 -17.95
N SER A 64 7.16 3.36 -17.03
CA SER A 64 8.60 3.25 -17.30
C SER A 64 9.24 1.93 -16.85
N LYS A 65 8.52 1.09 -16.09
CA LYS A 65 9.06 -0.12 -15.47
C LYS A 65 8.11 -1.27 -15.73
N LYS A 66 8.18 -1.85 -16.92
CA LYS A 66 7.15 -2.78 -17.44
C LYS A 66 6.96 -4.03 -16.57
N GLU A 67 7.96 -4.43 -15.81
CA GLU A 67 7.88 -5.55 -14.87
C GLU A 67 7.11 -5.23 -13.56
N ARG A 68 6.77 -3.97 -13.32
CA ARG A 68 6.07 -3.56 -12.10
C ARG A 68 4.56 -3.44 -12.36
N PRO A 69 3.73 -4.28 -11.73
CA PRO A 69 2.29 -4.12 -11.81
C PRO A 69 1.87 -2.86 -11.04
N VAL A 70 0.81 -2.22 -11.55
CA VAL A 70 0.13 -1.08 -10.94
C VAL A 70 -1.33 -1.48 -10.78
N TYR A 71 -1.75 -1.55 -9.53
CA TYR A 71 -3.12 -1.87 -9.11
C TYR A 71 -3.88 -0.56 -8.87
N LYS A 72 -5.09 -0.46 -9.39
CA LYS A 72 -5.96 0.70 -9.23
C LYS A 72 -7.32 0.25 -8.73
N LYS A 73 -7.84 1.00 -7.76
CA LYS A 73 -9.19 0.88 -7.24
C LYS A 73 -9.89 2.22 -7.41
N ASN A 74 -11.13 2.18 -7.87
CA ASN A 74 -12.02 3.32 -7.94
C ASN A 74 -12.80 3.37 -6.63
N PHE A 75 -12.68 4.49 -5.93
CA PHE A 75 -13.49 4.74 -4.74
C PHE A 75 -14.65 5.63 -5.16
N ALA A 76 -15.87 5.28 -4.73
CA ALA A 76 -16.99 6.19 -4.85
C ALA A 76 -16.61 7.49 -4.13
N THR A 77 -16.68 8.61 -4.85
CA THR A 77 -16.52 9.93 -4.24
C THR A 77 -17.71 10.15 -3.32
N PRO A 78 -17.53 10.62 -2.06
CA PRO A 78 -18.64 11.09 -1.25
C PRO A 78 -19.41 12.23 -1.93
#